data_AF-A0A7J3KA82-F1
#
_entry.id   AF-A0A7J3KA82-F1
#
_cell.length_a   1.000
_cell.length_b   1.000
_cell.length_c   1.000
_cell.angle_alpha   90.00
_cell.angle_beta   90.00
_cell.angle_gamma   90.00
#
_symmetry.space_group_name_H-M   'P 1'
#
loop_
_entity.id
_entity.type
_entity.pdbx_description
1 polymer ?
#
loop_
_entity_poly.entity_id
_entity_poly.type
_entity_poly.pdbx_seq_one_letter_code
_entity_poly.pdbx_strand_id
1 'polypeptide(L)'
;MKHDYAEVFSENVKFLIDLLGEPEEGELNYTGGRRALSRLEALRELKRLEDEGIITPPKKHGFVNVHVHTSESFSVFRSPAEAVWEAYRAGLEIFGINDHYTIAGHREFGEACKILGLRAVFSIEAIAMSEEARVRGERYNDPKNPGRIYLCGKGVIRDLEPGSP
;
A
#
# COMPACT_ATOMS: atom_id res chain seq x y z
N MET A 1 -4.48 26.23 18.54
CA MET A 1 -5.11 25.08 17.87
C MET A 1 -5.61 25.57 16.52
N LYS A 2 -4.89 25.30 15.43
CA LYS A 2 -5.39 25.58 14.08
C LYS A 2 -6.26 24.38 13.70
N HIS A 3 -7.52 24.63 13.39
CA HIS A 3 -8.42 23.64 12.83
C HIS A 3 -7.84 23.20 11.47
N ASP A 4 -7.49 21.92 11.33
CA ASP A 4 -7.29 21.30 10.03
C ASP A 4 -8.63 21.31 9.31
N TYR A 5 -8.83 22.29 8.43
CA TYR A 5 -9.90 22.19 7.45
C TYR A 5 -9.52 21.03 6.53
N ALA A 6 -10.32 19.97 6.52
CA ALA A 6 -10.21 18.92 5.52
C ALA A 6 -10.16 19.59 4.14
N GLU A 7 -9.12 19.32 3.37
CA GLU A 7 -8.94 19.91 2.05
C GLU A 7 -10.14 19.54 1.17
N VAL A 8 -10.88 20.55 0.70
CA VAL A 8 -12.05 20.33 -0.13
C VAL A 8 -11.60 20.22 -1.58
N PHE A 9 -11.44 18.99 -2.05
CA PHE A 9 -11.13 18.71 -3.44
C PHE A 9 -12.29 19.08 -4.37
N SER A 10 -11.94 19.58 -5.56
CA SER A 10 -12.91 19.77 -6.66
C SER A 10 -13.50 18.42 -7.10
N GLU A 11 -14.65 18.44 -7.79
CA GLU A 11 -15.29 17.20 -8.27
C GLU A 11 -14.38 16.40 -9.20
N ASN A 12 -13.62 17.07 -10.07
CA ASN A 12 -12.65 16.42 -10.94
C ASN A 12 -11.54 15.71 -10.15
N VAL A 13 -11.03 16.35 -9.09
CA VAL A 13 -10.00 15.73 -8.23
C VAL A 13 -10.58 14.55 -7.46
N LYS A 14 -11.80 14.67 -6.93
CA LYS A 14 -12.50 13.56 -6.26
C LYS A 14 -12.70 12.37 -7.20
N PHE A 15 -13.07 12.63 -8.45
CA PHE A 15 -13.21 11.59 -9.47
C PHE A 15 -11.87 10.87 -9.73
N LEU A 16 -10.77 11.61 -9.86
CA LEU A 16 -9.44 11.01 -10.01
C LEU A 16 -9.02 10.19 -8.79
N ILE A 17 -9.32 10.66 -7.58
CA ILE A 17 -9.04 9.92 -6.34
C ILE A 17 -9.87 8.64 -6.28
N ASP A 18 -11.15 8.70 -6.62
CA ASP A 18 -12.02 7.52 -6.61
C ASP A 18 -11.56 6.45 -7.61
N LEU A 19 -11.14 6.89 -8.80
CA LEU A 19 -10.54 6.00 -9.80
C LEU A 19 -9.35 5.20 -9.28
N LEU A 20 -8.62 5.69 -8.28
CA LEU A 20 -7.50 4.94 -7.70
C LEU A 20 -7.97 3.64 -7.04
N GLY A 21 -9.21 3.52 -6.58
CA GLY A 21 -9.73 2.29 -5.98
C GLY A 21 -10.48 1.37 -6.94
N GLU A 22 -10.65 1.79 -8.18
CA GLU A 22 -11.56 1.12 -9.11
C GLU A 22 -10.90 -0.11 -9.79
N PRO A 23 -11.59 -1.26 -9.95
CA PRO A 23 -10.98 -2.50 -10.47
C PRO A 23 -10.53 -2.43 -11.94
N GLU A 24 -9.30 -2.79 -12.31
CA GLU A 24 -8.83 -2.76 -13.71
C GLU A 24 -9.09 -4.06 -14.50
N GLU A 25 -8.91 -3.99 -15.83
CA GLU A 25 -9.00 -5.17 -16.69
C GLU A 25 -8.03 -6.26 -16.23
N GLY A 26 -8.56 -7.47 -16.02
CA GLY A 26 -7.80 -8.60 -15.48
C GLY A 26 -8.07 -8.87 -13.99
N GLU A 27 -8.69 -7.93 -13.27
CA GLU A 27 -9.13 -8.16 -11.90
C GLU A 27 -10.49 -8.90 -11.86
N LEU A 28 -10.67 -9.74 -10.83
CA LEU A 28 -11.87 -10.55 -10.66
C LEU A 28 -13.17 -9.73 -10.58
N ASN A 29 -13.07 -8.49 -10.08
CA ASN A 29 -14.21 -7.62 -9.83
C ASN A 29 -14.47 -6.64 -10.99
N TYR A 30 -13.73 -6.76 -12.10
CA TYR A 30 -13.88 -5.89 -13.26
C TYR A 30 -15.16 -6.19 -14.03
N THR A 31 -16.00 -5.16 -14.23
CA THR A 31 -17.32 -5.30 -14.86
C THR A 31 -17.33 -5.04 -16.37
N GLY A 32 -16.16 -4.82 -16.99
CA GLY A 32 -16.03 -4.60 -18.44
C GLY A 32 -16.30 -3.17 -18.92
N GLY A 33 -16.51 -2.22 -18.01
CA GLY A 33 -16.68 -0.81 -18.37
C GLY A 33 -15.37 -0.20 -18.87
N ARG A 34 -15.35 0.32 -20.11
CA ARG A 34 -14.20 1.10 -20.62
C ARG A 34 -13.97 2.33 -19.74
N ARG A 35 -12.73 2.52 -19.32
CA ARG A 35 -12.30 3.69 -18.56
C ARG A 35 -11.42 4.59 -19.42
N ALA A 36 -11.52 5.89 -19.21
CA ALA A 36 -10.67 6.86 -19.89
C ALA A 36 -9.22 6.84 -19.36
N LEU A 37 -9.03 6.42 -18.11
CA LEU A 37 -7.75 6.40 -17.41
C LEU A 37 -7.63 5.11 -16.57
N SER A 38 -6.43 4.55 -16.53
CA SER A 38 -5.98 3.60 -15.50
C SER A 38 -5.76 4.31 -14.15
N ARG A 39 -5.66 3.53 -13.07
CA ARG A 39 -5.32 3.99 -11.72
C ARG A 39 -4.01 4.78 -11.72
N LEU A 40 -2.97 4.25 -12.37
CA LEU A 40 -1.67 4.91 -12.44
C LEU A 40 -1.70 6.19 -13.30
N GLU A 41 -2.54 6.26 -14.33
CA GLU A 41 -2.73 7.50 -15.09
C GLU A 41 -3.49 8.55 -14.27
N ALA A 42 -4.54 8.17 -13.55
CA ALA A 42 -5.23 9.06 -12.62
C ALA A 42 -4.29 9.57 -11.53
N LEU A 43 -3.39 8.72 -11.00
CA LEU A 43 -2.41 9.12 -10.01
C LEU A 43 -1.37 10.11 -10.56
N ARG A 44 -0.93 9.93 -11.80
CA ARG A 44 -0.03 10.89 -12.48
C ARG A 44 -0.72 12.24 -12.67
N GLU A 45 -2.00 12.23 -13.00
CA GLU A 45 -2.79 13.44 -13.15
C GLU A 45 -2.96 14.17 -11.80
N LEU A 46 -3.21 13.45 -10.71
CA LEU A 46 -3.21 14.01 -9.36
C LEU A 46 -1.85 14.65 -9.01
N LYS A 47 -0.74 13.97 -9.32
CA LYS A 47 0.60 14.53 -9.09
C LYS A 47 0.86 15.79 -9.93
N ARG A 48 0.41 15.83 -11.19
CA ARG A 48 0.51 17.00 -12.07
C ARG A 48 -0.27 18.19 -11.51
N LEU A 49 -1.51 17.96 -11.05
CA LEU A 49 -2.34 18.99 -10.44
C LEU A 49 -1.70 19.55 -9.15
N GLU A 50 -1.01 18.72 -8.39
CA GLU A 50 -0.21 19.17 -7.24
C GLU A 50 0.99 20.02 -7.69
N ASP A 51 1.74 19.59 -8.71
CA ASP A 51 2.90 20.34 -9.23
C ASP A 51 2.50 21.72 -9.78
N GLU A 52 1.27 21.84 -10.29
CA GLU A 52 0.67 23.11 -10.75
C GLU A 52 0.07 23.95 -9.62
N GLY A 53 0.08 23.46 -8.38
CA GLY A 53 -0.47 24.14 -7.22
C GLY A 53 -2.00 24.14 -7.13
N ILE A 54 -2.68 23.28 -7.91
CA ILE A 54 -4.13 23.09 -7.84
C ILE A 54 -4.52 22.24 -6.63
N ILE A 55 -3.70 21.25 -6.28
CA ILE A 55 -3.82 20.44 -5.07
C ILE A 55 -2.67 20.80 -4.13
N THR A 56 -2.95 20.92 -2.83
CA THR A 56 -1.90 21.17 -1.84
C THR A 56 -1.17 19.87 -1.54
N PRO A 57 0.18 19.80 -1.59
CA PRO A 57 0.89 18.61 -1.15
C PRO A 57 0.68 18.37 0.36
N PRO A 58 0.67 17.11 0.81
CA PRO A 58 0.50 16.78 2.22
C PRO A 58 1.73 17.21 3.01
N LYS A 59 1.53 17.47 4.30
CA LYS A 59 2.65 17.70 5.22
C LYS A 59 3.44 16.41 5.37
N LYS A 60 4.74 16.46 5.10
CA LYS A 60 5.64 15.33 5.38
C LYS A 60 5.84 15.20 6.88
N HIS A 61 5.56 14.02 7.41
CA HIS A 61 5.72 13.70 8.82
C HIS A 61 6.94 12.80 9.10
N GLY A 62 7.57 12.23 8.05
CA GLY A 62 8.66 11.27 8.19
C GLY A 62 8.20 9.91 8.72
N PHE A 63 6.89 9.63 8.64
CA PHE A 63 6.32 8.38 9.12
C PHE A 63 6.70 7.21 8.23
N VAL A 64 6.79 6.04 8.85
CA VAL A 64 7.19 4.79 8.22
C VAL A 64 6.12 3.76 8.53
N ASN A 65 5.62 3.10 7.48
CA ASN A 65 4.82 1.88 7.63
C ASN A 65 5.27 0.87 6.58
N VAL A 66 5.85 -0.24 7.01
CA VAL A 66 6.42 -1.26 6.12
C VAL A 66 5.63 -2.57 6.12
N HIS A 67 4.38 -2.55 6.58
CA HIS A 67 3.48 -3.69 6.62
C HIS A 67 2.06 -3.24 6.30
N VAL A 68 1.74 -3.17 5.01
CA VAL A 68 0.37 -2.97 4.52
C VAL A 68 -0.05 -4.09 3.59
N HIS A 69 -1.32 -4.47 3.68
CA HIS A 69 -1.96 -5.32 2.69
C HIS A 69 -2.69 -4.46 1.66
N THR A 70 -2.84 -4.96 0.45
CA THR A 70 -3.62 -4.36 -0.64
C THR A 70 -4.78 -5.27 -1.05
N SER A 71 -5.54 -4.87 -2.07
CA SER A 71 -6.64 -5.67 -2.62
C SER A 71 -6.19 -7.01 -3.20
N GLU A 72 -4.89 -7.19 -3.44
CA GLU A 72 -4.30 -8.45 -3.92
C GLU A 72 -4.28 -9.55 -2.85
N SER A 73 -4.59 -9.22 -1.59
CA SER A 73 -4.83 -10.20 -0.55
C SER A 73 -6.07 -9.91 0.30
N PHE A 74 -5.90 -9.34 1.49
CA PHE A 74 -6.99 -8.92 2.37
C PHE A 74 -6.67 -7.53 2.92
N SER A 75 -7.43 -6.53 2.47
CA SER A 75 -7.18 -5.15 2.84
C SER A 75 -8.45 -4.32 2.92
N VAL A 76 -8.33 -3.19 3.62
CA VAL A 76 -9.29 -2.09 3.57
C VAL A 76 -9.13 -1.24 2.31
N PHE A 77 -7.96 -1.30 1.66
CA PHE A 77 -7.70 -0.60 0.41
C PHE A 77 -8.23 -1.41 -0.77
N ARG A 78 -8.83 -0.72 -1.72
CA ARG A 78 -9.41 -1.25 -2.95
C ARG A 78 -8.36 -1.52 -4.02
N SER A 79 -7.16 -0.93 -3.91
CA SER A 79 -6.03 -1.19 -4.82
C SER A 79 -4.67 -0.87 -4.19
N PRO A 80 -3.55 -1.29 -4.81
CA PRO A 80 -2.23 -0.80 -4.46
C PRO A 80 -2.07 0.72 -4.66
N ALA A 81 -2.58 1.31 -5.75
CA ALA A 81 -2.46 2.75 -5.99
C ALA A 81 -3.20 3.59 -4.94
N GLU A 82 -4.40 3.17 -4.53
CA GLU A 82 -5.16 3.82 -3.46
C GLU A 82 -4.39 3.76 -2.13
N ALA A 83 -3.85 2.59 -1.77
CA ALA A 83 -3.06 2.45 -0.55
C ALA A 83 -1.87 3.43 -0.52
N VAL A 84 -1.17 3.60 -1.65
CA VAL A 84 -0.04 4.52 -1.77
C VAL A 84 -0.51 5.99 -1.70
N TRP A 85 -1.63 6.32 -2.32
CA TRP A 85 -2.21 7.67 -2.24
C TRP A 85 -2.56 8.03 -0.80
N GLU A 86 -3.25 7.15 -0.07
CA GLU A 86 -3.59 7.37 1.33
C GLU A 86 -2.35 7.52 2.22
N ALA A 87 -1.31 6.68 2.00
CA ALA A 87 -0.04 6.81 2.68
C ALA A 87 0.66 8.15 2.40
N TYR A 88 0.66 8.59 1.14
CA TYR A 88 1.20 9.87 0.74
C TYR A 88 0.46 11.03 1.42
N ARG A 89 -0.88 11.01 1.39
CA ARG A 89 -1.73 12.03 2.02
C ARG A 89 -1.58 12.08 3.54
N ALA A 90 -1.29 10.94 4.17
CA ALA A 90 -0.95 10.86 5.59
C ALA A 90 0.50 11.32 5.92
N GLY A 91 1.30 11.67 4.92
CA GLY A 91 2.64 12.24 5.08
C GLY A 91 3.73 11.21 5.39
N LEU A 92 3.54 9.95 4.97
CA LEU A 92 4.58 8.93 5.07
C LEU A 92 5.77 9.25 4.15
N GLU A 93 6.95 8.74 4.50
CA GLU A 93 8.16 8.80 3.66
C GLU A 93 8.56 7.40 3.14
N ILE A 94 8.30 6.37 3.93
CA ILE A 94 8.58 4.97 3.59
C ILE A 94 7.30 4.16 3.74
N PHE A 95 6.94 3.43 2.69
CA PHE A 95 5.72 2.62 2.66
C PHE A 95 5.98 1.23 2.09
N GLY A 96 5.43 0.19 2.73
CA GLY A 96 5.73 -1.19 2.37
C GLY A 96 4.51 -2.09 2.21
N ILE A 97 4.45 -2.75 1.05
CA ILE A 97 3.47 -3.78 0.68
C ILE A 97 3.90 -5.14 1.24
N ASN A 98 2.95 -5.91 1.77
CA ASN A 98 3.18 -7.17 2.48
C ASN A 98 2.01 -8.15 2.27
N ASP A 99 1.54 -8.30 1.03
CA ASP A 99 0.39 -9.14 0.72
C ASP A 99 0.60 -10.63 1.03
N HIS A 100 -0.49 -11.31 1.38
CA HIS A 100 -0.45 -12.74 1.72
C HIS A 100 -0.27 -13.59 0.46
N TYR A 101 0.78 -14.41 0.42
CA TYR A 101 1.06 -15.41 -0.62
C TYR A 101 1.14 -14.88 -2.06
N THR A 102 1.32 -13.57 -2.26
CA THR A 102 1.36 -12.97 -3.60
C THR A 102 2.28 -11.76 -3.66
N ILE A 103 2.77 -11.47 -4.87
CA ILE A 103 3.48 -10.23 -5.21
C ILE A 103 2.77 -9.47 -6.34
N ALA A 104 1.54 -9.85 -6.70
CA ALA A 104 0.81 -9.30 -7.84
C ALA A 104 0.70 -7.78 -7.80
N GLY A 105 0.51 -7.19 -6.61
CA GLY A 105 0.40 -5.75 -6.42
C GLY A 105 1.71 -4.98 -6.45
N HIS A 106 2.87 -5.65 -6.43
CA HIS A 106 4.18 -4.98 -6.30
C HIS A 106 4.47 -4.02 -7.44
N ARG A 107 4.09 -4.38 -8.68
CA ARG A 107 4.36 -3.53 -9.84
C ARG A 107 3.61 -2.20 -9.74
N GLU A 108 2.31 -2.26 -9.48
CA GLU A 108 1.48 -1.07 -9.34
C GLU A 108 1.89 -0.24 -8.12
N PHE A 109 2.10 -0.90 -6.97
CA PHE A 109 2.56 -0.25 -5.74
C PHE A 109 3.87 0.51 -5.95
N GLY A 110 4.86 -0.13 -6.58
CA GLY A 110 6.16 0.48 -6.86
C GLY A 110 6.08 1.69 -7.78
N GLU A 111 5.30 1.59 -8.86
CA GLU A 111 5.07 2.72 -9.78
C GLU A 111 4.32 3.86 -9.10
N ALA A 112 3.30 3.55 -8.28
CA ALA A 112 2.58 4.55 -7.51
C ALA A 112 3.48 5.27 -6.50
N CYS A 113 4.32 4.52 -5.77
CA CYS A 113 5.29 5.09 -4.83
C CYS A 113 6.26 6.03 -5.57
N LYS A 114 6.74 5.61 -6.74
CA LYS A 114 7.62 6.42 -7.58
C LYS A 114 6.95 7.72 -8.05
N ILE A 115 5.69 7.68 -8.46
CA ILE A 115 4.92 8.87 -8.87
C ILE A 115 4.84 9.89 -7.73
N LEU A 116 4.59 9.42 -6.50
CA LEU A 116 4.37 10.28 -5.33
C LEU A 116 5.64 10.55 -4.50
N GLY A 117 6.79 9.99 -4.88
CA GLY A 117 8.06 10.16 -4.19
C GLY A 117 8.16 9.45 -2.83
N LEU A 118 7.42 8.36 -2.64
CA LEU A 118 7.53 7.46 -1.48
C LEU A 118 8.63 6.42 -1.70
N ARG A 119 9.37 6.06 -0.65
CA ARG A 119 10.31 4.94 -0.70
C ARG A 119 9.55 3.63 -0.48
N ALA A 120 9.47 2.81 -1.52
CA ALA A 120 8.79 1.52 -1.46
C ALA A 120 9.63 0.45 -0.74
N VAL A 121 8.97 -0.36 0.10
CA VAL A 121 9.53 -1.60 0.66
C VAL A 121 8.68 -2.77 0.16
N PHE A 122 9.30 -3.72 -0.53
CA PHE A 122 8.62 -4.89 -1.08
C PHE A 122 8.74 -6.08 -0.11
N SER A 123 7.62 -6.71 0.20
CA SER A 123 7.55 -7.82 1.13
C SER A 123 6.44 -8.81 0.73
N ILE A 124 6.53 -10.03 1.25
CA ILE A 124 5.47 -11.04 1.15
C ILE A 124 5.20 -11.62 2.54
N GLU A 125 3.94 -11.90 2.84
CA GLU A 125 3.53 -12.61 4.04
C GLU A 125 3.06 -14.02 3.71
N ALA A 126 3.48 -15.00 4.50
CA ALA A 126 3.00 -16.37 4.41
C ALA A 126 2.70 -16.91 5.81
N ILE A 127 1.65 -17.70 5.92
CA ILE A 127 1.35 -18.42 7.17
C ILE A 127 2.03 -19.79 7.12
N ALA A 128 2.76 -20.11 8.18
CA ALA A 128 3.37 -21.38 8.47
C ALA A 128 2.72 -22.05 9.70
N MET A 129 3.02 -23.33 9.89
CA MET A 129 2.53 -24.13 11.00
C MET A 129 3.66 -24.94 11.62
N SER A 130 3.83 -24.83 12.94
CA SER A 130 4.61 -25.77 13.74
C SER A 130 3.66 -26.77 14.39
N GLU A 131 3.80 -28.03 13.98
CA GLU A 131 2.99 -29.12 14.51
C GLU A 131 3.32 -29.41 15.98
N GLU A 132 4.59 -29.33 16.39
CA GLU A 132 4.97 -29.53 17.79
C GLU A 132 4.38 -28.45 18.70
N ALA A 133 4.47 -27.18 18.30
CA ALA A 133 3.89 -26.08 19.05
C ALA A 133 2.36 -26.18 19.10
N ARG A 134 1.72 -26.61 18.01
CA ARG A 134 0.27 -26.89 17.98
C ARG A 134 -0.12 -27.94 19.02
N VAL A 135 0.61 -29.06 19.09
CA VAL A 135 0.37 -30.13 20.07
C VAL A 135 0.60 -29.66 21.50
N ARG A 136 1.60 -28.80 21.74
CA ARG A 136 1.91 -28.23 23.06
C ARG A 136 0.99 -27.08 23.47
N GLY A 137 0.12 -26.61 22.59
CA GLY A 137 -0.73 -25.43 22.84
C GLY A 137 0.07 -24.11 22.88
N GLU A 138 1.27 -24.09 22.33
CA GLU A 138 2.16 -22.93 22.30
C GLU A 138 1.77 -21.97 21.16
N ARG A 139 1.88 -20.67 21.43
CA ARG A 139 1.55 -19.60 20.49
C ARG A 139 2.79 -18.77 20.18
N TYR A 140 2.83 -18.24 18.95
CA TYR A 140 3.86 -17.30 18.51
C TYR A 140 3.24 -15.93 18.28
N ASN A 141 3.24 -15.45 17.03
CA ASN A 141 2.66 -14.16 16.64
C ASN A 141 1.17 -14.23 16.27
N ASP A 142 0.57 -15.42 16.26
CA ASP A 142 -0.90 -15.58 16.27
C ASP A 142 -1.40 -15.76 17.72
N PRO A 143 -2.15 -14.78 18.27
CA PRO A 143 -2.62 -14.85 19.66
C PRO A 143 -3.74 -15.88 19.88
N LYS A 144 -4.39 -16.37 18.82
CA LYS A 144 -5.59 -17.22 18.90
C LYS A 144 -5.29 -18.67 18.54
N ASN A 145 -4.30 -18.93 17.69
CA ASN A 145 -4.12 -20.25 17.08
C ASN A 145 -2.75 -20.85 17.41
N PRO A 146 -2.68 -21.83 18.34
CA PRO A 146 -1.45 -22.53 18.65
C PRO A 146 -0.75 -23.12 17.41
N GLY A 147 0.57 -23.01 17.38
CA GLY A 147 1.42 -23.47 16.28
C GLY A 147 1.40 -22.62 14.99
N ARG A 148 0.45 -21.69 14.84
CA ARG A 148 0.40 -20.82 13.65
C ARG A 148 1.43 -19.70 13.75
N ILE A 149 2.15 -19.48 12.65
CA ILE A 149 3.21 -18.49 12.55
C ILE A 149 2.99 -17.67 11.28
N TYR A 150 2.94 -16.35 11.41
CA TYR A 150 3.01 -15.42 10.28
C TYR A 150 4.48 -15.12 9.97
N LEU A 151 4.92 -15.44 8.76
CA LEU A 151 6.27 -15.20 8.29
C LEU A 151 6.25 -14.07 7.26
N CYS A 152 7.00 -13.00 7.54
CA CYS A 152 7.20 -11.89 6.61
C CYS A 152 8.60 -11.97 6.00
N GLY A 153 8.67 -12.03 4.68
CA GLY A 153 9.92 -11.85 3.94
C GLY A 153 10.00 -10.43 3.40
N LYS A 154 11.08 -9.70 3.69
CA LYS A 154 11.31 -8.35 3.15
C LYS A 154 12.44 -8.38 2.13
N GLY A 155 12.22 -7.72 0.99
CA GLY A 155 13.21 -7.61 -0.07
C GLY A 155 14.37 -6.71 0.34
N VAL A 156 15.59 -7.19 0.13
CA VAL A 156 16.83 -6.42 0.27
C VAL A 156 17.58 -6.44 -1.05
N ILE A 157 18.27 -5.35 -1.37
CA ILE A 157 19.04 -5.20 -2.63
C ILE A 157 20.55 -5.35 -2.43
N ARG A 158 20.98 -5.55 -1.17
CA ARG A 158 22.37 -5.70 -0.75
C ARG A 158 22.42 -6.49 0.55
N ASP A 159 23.57 -7.08 0.82
CA ASP A 159 23.82 -7.75 2.09
C ASP A 159 23.71 -6.76 3.26
N LEU A 160 23.25 -7.27 4.40
CA LEU A 160 23.25 -6.54 5.64
C LEU A 160 24.65 -6.65 6.25
N GLU A 161 25.37 -5.54 6.30
CA GLU A 161 26.66 -5.48 6.98
C GLU A 161 26.46 -5.57 8.50
N PRO A 162 27.25 -6.36 9.24
CA PRO A 162 27.18 -6.43 10.69
C PRO A 162 27.31 -5.04 11.33
N GLY A 163 26.35 -4.67 12.19
CA GLY A 163 26.34 -3.37 12.87
C GLY A 163 25.75 -2.21 12.05
N SER A 164 25.09 -2.51 10.92
CA SER A 164 24.21 -1.53 10.26
C SER A 164 23.13 -1.04 11.25
N PRO A 165 22.81 0.27 11.28
CA PRO A 165 21.76 0.81 12.13
C PRO A 165 20.37 0.26 11.79
#